data_AF-A0A9P8HUS1-F1
#
_entry.id   AF-A0A9P8HUS1-F1
#
_cell.length_a   1.000
_cell.length_b   1.000
_cell.length_c   1.000
_cell.angle_alpha   90.00
_cell.angle_beta   90.00
_cell.angle_gamma   90.00
#
_symmetry.space_group_name_H-M   'P 1'
#
loop_
_entity.id
_entity.type
_entity.pdbx_description
1 polymer ?
#
loop_
_entity_poly.entity_id
_entity_poly.type
_entity_poly.pdbx_seq_one_letter_code
_entity_poly.pdbx_strand_id
1 'polypeptide(L)'
;MYFNQMIELQLDVESLARRVAVALALLHWVACIDARGVQFFLFSSWKSVKSQFSQAGSLPQGHTILRVGHFEKARTIEMNEDGVQLAVEAVKQSPYIPRPNQRLSIQKRTWDAFVSSYIAASDYILRQRGERLRLPRCFINQVMNEERDWSRLQ
;
A
#
# COMPACT_ATOMS: atom_id res chain seq x y z
N MET A 1 -2.54 12.91 1.36
CA MET A 1 -3.32 12.67 2.61
C MET A 1 -2.46 11.79 3.51
N TYR A 2 -2.17 12.23 4.73
CA TYR A 2 -1.23 11.55 5.63
C TYR A 2 -1.91 10.44 6.43
N PHE A 3 -1.19 9.37 6.74
CA PHE A 3 -1.71 8.21 7.49
C PHE A 3 -2.43 8.58 8.80
N ASN A 4 -1.88 9.53 9.58
CA ASN A 4 -2.50 9.99 10.82
C ASN A 4 -3.86 10.67 10.58
N GLN A 5 -4.01 11.42 9.48
CA GLN A 5 -5.29 12.03 9.11
C GLN A 5 -6.34 10.96 8.77
N MET A 6 -5.93 9.80 8.25
CA MET A 6 -6.85 8.70 7.94
C MET A 6 -7.41 8.04 9.20
N ILE A 7 -6.60 7.96 10.26
CA ILE A 7 -7.04 7.50 11.58
C ILE A 7 -8.04 8.51 12.17
N GLU A 8 -7.73 9.80 12.10
CA GLU A 8 -8.62 10.87 12.59
C GLU A 8 -9.96 10.88 11.85
N LEU A 9 -9.96 10.61 10.55
CA LEU A 9 -11.17 10.51 9.72
C LEU A 9 -11.92 9.17 9.88
N GLN A 10 -11.51 8.32 10.84
CA GLN A 10 -12.09 6.99 11.08
C GLN A 10 -12.21 6.12 9.83
N LEU A 11 -11.29 6.29 8.88
CA LEU A 11 -11.22 5.42 7.71
C LEU A 11 -10.75 4.03 8.14
N ASP A 12 -11.23 3.00 7.44
CA ASP A 12 -10.71 1.65 7.59
C ASP A 12 -9.29 1.58 6.98
N VAL A 13 -8.32 2.02 7.78
CA VAL A 13 -6.91 2.10 7.42
C VAL A 13 -6.32 0.72 7.13
N GLU A 14 -6.84 -0.35 7.73
CA GLU A 14 -6.43 -1.71 7.43
C GLU A 14 -6.90 -2.10 6.02
N SER A 15 -8.18 -1.91 5.68
CA SER A 15 -8.70 -2.16 4.33
C SER A 15 -7.98 -1.34 3.26
N LEU A 16 -7.65 -0.09 3.57
CA LEU A 16 -6.86 0.73 2.66
C LEU A 16 -5.43 0.18 2.50
N ALA A 17 -4.77 -0.19 3.60
CA ALA A 17 -3.44 -0.77 3.56
C ALA A 17 -3.39 -2.05 2.72
N ARG A 18 -4.43 -2.91 2.80
CA ARG A 18 -4.57 -4.09 1.93
C ARG A 18 -4.64 -3.70 0.45
N ARG A 19 -5.38 -2.65 0.10
CA ARG A 19 -5.50 -2.16 -1.29
C ARG A 19 -4.21 -1.56 -1.81
N VAL A 20 -3.53 -0.75 -0.99
CA VAL A 20 -2.20 -0.18 -1.32
C VAL A 20 -1.18 -1.29 -1.52
N ALA A 21 -1.18 -2.32 -0.67
CA ALA A 21 -0.32 -3.49 -0.79
C ALA A 21 -0.50 -4.24 -2.11
N VAL A 22 -1.76 -4.51 -2.51
CA VAL A 22 -2.06 -5.17 -3.79
C VAL A 22 -1.59 -4.31 -4.97
N ALA A 23 -1.86 -3.01 -4.94
CA ALA A 23 -1.40 -2.09 -5.97
C ALA A 23 0.12 -2.08 -6.08
N LEU A 24 0.83 -2.00 -4.95
CA LEU A 24 2.29 -2.00 -4.95
C LEU A 24 2.88 -3.32 -5.48
N ALA A 25 2.28 -4.46 -5.16
CA ALA A 25 2.68 -5.75 -5.73
C ALA A 25 2.52 -5.78 -7.26
N LEU A 26 1.45 -5.18 -7.80
CA LEU A 26 1.30 -5.03 -9.25
C LEU A 26 2.39 -4.13 -9.85
N LEU A 27 2.72 -3.01 -9.20
CA LEU A 27 3.76 -2.11 -9.67
C LEU A 27 5.13 -2.80 -9.71
N HIS A 28 5.49 -3.52 -8.66
CA HIS A 28 6.78 -4.20 -8.58
C HIS A 28 6.88 -5.39 -9.52
N TRP A 29 5.85 -6.23 -9.61
CA TRP A 29 5.99 -7.56 -10.22
C TRP A 29 5.28 -7.72 -11.56
N VAL A 30 4.31 -6.86 -11.88
CA VAL A 30 3.65 -6.85 -13.18
C VAL A 30 4.24 -5.76 -14.07
N ALA A 31 4.29 -4.53 -13.56
CA ALA A 31 4.83 -3.37 -14.28
C ALA A 31 6.36 -3.27 -14.18
N CYS A 32 6.99 -4.03 -13.28
CA CYS A 32 8.44 -4.06 -13.07
C CYS A 32 9.02 -2.67 -12.79
N ILE A 33 8.38 -1.89 -11.91
CA ILE A 33 8.87 -0.56 -11.49
C ILE A 33 9.03 -0.44 -9.97
N ASP A 34 9.92 0.46 -9.51
CA ASP A 34 10.22 0.71 -8.08
C ASP A 34 9.12 1.48 -7.32
N ALA A 35 8.09 1.96 -8.02
CA ALA A 35 7.02 2.81 -7.49
C ALA A 35 7.49 4.16 -6.88
N ARG A 36 8.67 4.65 -7.26
CA ARG A 36 9.18 5.93 -6.77
C ARG A 36 8.31 7.11 -7.23
N GLY A 37 7.92 7.94 -6.28
CA GLY A 37 7.06 9.09 -6.53
C GLY A 37 5.59 8.76 -6.76
N VAL A 38 5.21 7.48 -6.81
CA VAL A 38 3.82 7.06 -7.00
C VAL A 38 2.95 7.55 -5.85
N GLN A 39 1.82 8.16 -6.21
CA GLN A 39 0.85 8.69 -5.27
C GLN A 39 -0.46 7.90 -5.28
N PHE A 40 -1.04 7.79 -4.10
CA PHE A 40 -2.32 7.12 -3.87
C PHE A 40 -3.38 8.16 -3.51
N PHE A 41 -4.49 8.17 -4.26
CA PHE A 41 -5.59 9.10 -4.10
C PHE A 41 -6.84 8.38 -3.63
N LEU A 42 -7.51 8.96 -2.64
CA LEU A 42 -8.79 8.47 -2.14
C LEU A 42 -9.90 9.36 -2.66
N PHE A 43 -10.90 8.73 -3.26
CA PHE A 43 -12.12 9.40 -3.70
C PHE A 43 -13.32 8.74 -3.05
N SER A 44 -14.21 9.55 -2.48
CA SER A 44 -15.50 9.08 -2.01
C SER A 44 -16.51 9.19 -3.15
N SER A 45 -17.03 8.06 -3.62
CA SER A 45 -18.15 8.05 -4.55
C SER A 45 -19.44 7.84 -3.75
N TRP A 46 -20.34 8.80 -3.89
CA TRP A 46 -21.70 8.72 -3.36
C TRP A 46 -22.64 8.44 -4.53
N LYS A 47 -23.38 7.34 -4.46
CA LYS A 47 -24.52 7.16 -5.35
C LYS A 47 -25.61 8.11 -4.84
N SER A 48 -25.88 9.16 -5.61
CA SER A 48 -27.02 10.05 -5.32
C SER A 48 -28.28 9.20 -5.34
N VAL A 49 -28.96 9.09 -4.20
CA VAL A 49 -30.29 8.47 -4.09
C VAL A 49 -31.26 9.41 -4.80
N LYS A 50 -31.35 9.31 -6.13
CA LYS A 50 -32.48 9.89 -6.84
C LYS A 50 -33.67 8.96 -6.64
N SER A 51 -34.55 9.39 -5.73
CA SER A 51 -35.93 8.93 -5.54
C SER A 51 -36.06 7.47 -5.06
N GLN A 52 -36.29 7.32 -3.76
CA GLN A 52 -37.50 6.65 -3.26
C GLN A 52 -37.64 6.97 -1.77
N PHE A 53 -38.50 7.95 -1.47
CA PHE A 53 -39.10 8.08 -0.15
C PHE A 53 -39.91 6.81 0.12
N SER A 54 -39.31 5.82 0.77
CA SER A 54 -40.02 4.73 1.45
C SER A 54 -39.06 4.01 2.39
N GLN A 55 -39.24 4.29 3.67
CA GLN A 55 -38.78 3.53 4.85
C GLN A 55 -37.31 3.62 5.28
N ALA A 56 -37.15 4.23 6.46
CA ALA A 56 -36.18 3.99 7.53
C ALA A 56 -34.71 3.68 7.16
N GLY A 57 -33.85 4.69 7.32
CA GLY A 57 -32.66 4.56 8.17
C GLY A 57 -31.33 4.08 7.56
N SER A 58 -31.22 3.74 6.27
CA SER A 58 -29.91 3.38 5.72
C SER A 58 -29.19 4.61 5.16
N LEU A 59 -28.08 5.02 5.79
CA LEU A 59 -27.16 6.00 5.19
C LEU A 59 -26.72 5.53 3.80
N PRO A 60 -26.63 6.43 2.80
CA PRO A 60 -26.11 6.06 1.49
C PRO A 60 -24.71 5.44 1.64
N GLN A 61 -24.54 4.23 1.11
CA GLN A 61 -23.29 3.49 1.20
C GLN A 61 -22.24 4.14 0.28
N GLY A 62 -21.49 5.10 0.81
CA GLY A 62 -20.33 5.68 0.14
C GLY A 62 -19.28 4.60 -0.11
N HIS A 63 -18.69 4.58 -1.31
CA HIS A 63 -17.59 3.67 -1.62
C HIS A 63 -16.30 4.48 -1.78
N THR A 64 -15.23 4.05 -1.11
CA THR A 64 -13.90 4.63 -1.25
C THR A 64 -13.18 3.99 -2.44
N ILE A 65 -12.76 4.83 -3.39
CA ILE A 65 -11.96 4.44 -4.56
C ILE A 65 -10.51 4.84 -4.31
N LEU A 66 -9.61 3.87 -4.42
CA LEU A 66 -8.16 4.10 -4.44
C LEU A 66 -7.72 4.25 -5.90
N ARG A 67 -7.14 5.39 -6.26
CA ARG A 67 -6.46 5.58 -7.55
C ARG A 67 -4.95 5.68 -7.35
N VAL A 68 -4.19 5.19 -8.32
CA VAL A 68 -2.73 5.21 -8.35
C VAL A 68 -2.31 6.13 -9.50
N GLY A 69 -1.36 7.03 -9.26
CA GLY A 69 -0.87 7.95 -10.28
C GLY A 69 0.53 8.48 -9.97
N HIS A 70 0.98 9.47 -10.75
CA HIS A 70 2.30 10.12 -10.61
C HIS A 70 3.47 9.15 -10.78
N PHE A 71 3.63 8.63 -12.01
CA PHE A 71 4.64 7.63 -12.35
C PHE A 71 5.94 8.23 -12.89
N GLU A 72 6.05 9.56 -13.01
CA GLU A 72 7.15 10.26 -13.68
C GLU A 72 8.53 10.02 -13.05
N LYS A 73 8.59 9.61 -11.78
CA LYS A 73 9.84 9.28 -11.08
C LYS A 73 10.09 7.78 -10.96
N ALA A 74 9.12 6.95 -11.34
CA ALA A 74 9.22 5.51 -11.22
C ALA A 74 10.27 4.99 -12.20
N ARG A 75 11.07 4.02 -11.74
CA ARG A 75 12.15 3.41 -12.52
C ARG A 75 11.85 1.95 -12.73
N THR A 76 12.23 1.42 -13.89
CA THR A 76 12.22 -0.02 -14.11
C THR A 76 13.15 -0.71 -13.11
N ILE A 77 12.71 -1.86 -12.59
CA ILE A 77 13.50 -2.72 -11.71
C ILE A 77 13.67 -4.09 -12.34
N GLU A 78 14.82 -4.70 -12.05
CA GLU A 78 15.07 -6.09 -12.39
C GLU A 78 14.43 -7.02 -11.34
N MET A 79 14.11 -8.25 -11.74
CA MET A 79 13.53 -9.27 -10.84
C MET A 79 14.64 -9.95 -10.00
N ASN A 80 15.42 -9.13 -9.28
CA ASN A 80 16.52 -9.55 -8.43
C ASN A 80 16.61 -8.66 -7.18
N GLU A 81 17.64 -8.91 -6.37
CA GLU A 81 17.88 -8.20 -5.12
C GLU A 81 18.20 -6.70 -5.32
N ASP A 82 18.83 -6.30 -6.42
CA ASP A 82 19.14 -4.90 -6.73
C ASP A 82 17.85 -4.12 -7.06
N GLY A 83 16.96 -4.73 -7.84
CA GLY A 83 15.63 -4.19 -8.10
C GLY A 83 14.79 -4.07 -6.83
N VAL A 84 14.89 -5.04 -5.92
CA VAL A 84 14.26 -4.98 -4.59
C VAL A 84 14.79 -3.78 -3.80
N GLN A 85 16.10 -3.52 -3.81
CA GLN A 85 16.69 -2.39 -3.08
C GLN A 85 16.12 -1.04 -3.58
N LEU A 86 15.96 -0.88 -4.89
CA LEU A 86 15.35 0.33 -5.47
C LEU A 86 13.91 0.54 -5.00
N ALA A 87 13.12 -0.54 -4.93
CA ALA A 87 11.76 -0.52 -4.42
C ALA A 87 11.69 -0.16 -2.92
N VAL A 88 12.62 -0.68 -2.11
CA VAL A 88 12.73 -0.33 -0.68
C VAL A 88 13.00 1.16 -0.51
N GLU A 89 13.96 1.71 -1.25
CA GLU A 89 14.29 3.13 -1.21
C GLU A 89 13.12 4.03 -1.64
N ALA A 90 12.36 3.62 -2.65
CA ALA A 90 11.17 4.34 -3.08
C ALA A 90 10.08 4.37 -1.99
N VAL A 91 9.83 3.22 -1.36
CA VAL A 91 8.82 3.04 -0.32
C VAL A 91 9.18 3.79 0.96
N LYS A 92 10.46 3.87 1.32
CA LYS A 92 10.94 4.68 2.46
C LYS A 92 10.48 6.13 2.38
N GLN A 93 10.43 6.70 1.18
CA GLN A 93 10.03 8.09 0.95
C GLN A 93 8.50 8.27 0.81
N SER A 94 7.74 7.18 0.70
CA SER A 94 6.31 7.24 0.47
C SER A 94 5.52 7.49 1.77
N PRO A 95 4.63 8.50 1.80
CA PRO A 95 3.76 8.73 2.96
C PRO A 95 2.57 7.77 3.02
N TYR A 96 2.36 6.95 1.97
CA TYR A 96 1.20 6.08 1.82
C TYR A 96 1.45 4.65 2.28
N ILE A 97 2.72 4.28 2.49
CA ILE A 97 3.08 2.95 2.96
C ILE A 97 3.12 2.97 4.49
N PRO A 98 2.39 2.06 5.18
CA PRO A 98 2.46 1.98 6.63
C PRO A 98 3.88 1.68 7.06
N ARG A 99 4.28 2.27 8.19
CA ARG A 99 5.62 2.06 8.74
C ARG A 99 5.64 0.75 9.56
N PRO A 100 6.73 -0.04 9.49
CA PRO A 100 6.91 -1.18 10.38
C PRO A 100 7.12 -0.74 11.84
N ASN A 101 7.30 -1.70 12.76
CA ASN A 101 7.73 -1.52 14.16
C ASN A 101 7.04 -0.41 14.99
N GLN A 102 5.84 0.00 14.60
CA GLN A 102 5.11 1.07 15.29
C GLN A 102 4.64 0.63 16.68
N ARG A 103 4.42 1.61 17.57
CA ARG A 103 4.00 1.32 18.96
C ARG A 103 2.48 1.14 19.09
N LEU A 104 1.69 1.90 18.33
CA LEU A 104 0.23 1.88 18.46
C LEU A 104 -0.37 0.62 17.82
N SER A 105 -1.40 0.07 18.48
CA SER A 105 -2.06 -1.17 18.03
C SER A 105 -2.65 -1.05 16.62
N ILE A 106 -3.28 0.08 16.31
CA ILE A 106 -3.84 0.34 14.97
C ILE A 106 -2.76 0.38 13.89
N GLN A 107 -1.60 0.96 14.19
CA GLN A 107 -0.47 1.02 13.24
C GLN A 107 0.12 -0.36 13.00
N LYS A 108 0.29 -1.18 14.05
CA LYS A 108 0.73 -2.57 13.93
C LYS A 108 -0.23 -3.40 13.06
N ARG A 109 -1.53 -3.35 13.35
CA ARG A 109 -2.53 -4.08 12.55
C ARG A 109 -2.56 -3.61 11.10
N THR A 110 -2.37 -2.32 10.85
CA THR A 110 -2.27 -1.76 9.49
C THR A 110 -1.05 -2.33 8.76
N TRP A 111 0.12 -2.36 9.40
CA TRP A 111 1.32 -2.96 8.85
C TRP A 111 1.11 -4.46 8.55
N ASP A 112 0.54 -5.21 9.48
CA ASP A 112 0.27 -6.65 9.30
C ASP A 112 -0.70 -6.90 8.14
N ALA A 113 -1.74 -6.06 8.00
CA ALA A 113 -2.69 -6.11 6.88
C ALA A 113 -2.01 -5.79 5.54
N PHE A 114 -1.09 -4.82 5.52
CA PHE A 114 -0.28 -4.50 4.35
C PHE A 114 0.63 -5.67 3.96
N VAL A 115 1.43 -6.19 4.89
CA VAL A 115 2.39 -7.28 4.64
C VAL A 115 1.69 -8.53 4.14
N SER A 116 0.63 -8.97 4.84
CA SER A 116 -0.13 -10.17 4.45
C SER A 116 -0.69 -10.06 3.04
N SER A 117 -1.28 -8.90 2.70
CA SER A 117 -1.85 -8.66 1.37
C SER A 117 -0.79 -8.52 0.28
N TYR A 118 0.33 -7.86 0.57
CA TYR A 118 1.43 -7.69 -0.37
C TYR A 118 2.05 -9.04 -0.72
N ILE A 119 2.37 -9.87 0.29
CA ILE A 119 2.93 -11.20 0.06
C ILE A 119 1.95 -12.09 -0.69
N ALA A 120 0.67 -12.12 -0.30
CA ALA A 120 -0.33 -12.93 -0.99
C ALA A 120 -0.48 -12.55 -2.47
N ALA A 121 -0.59 -11.25 -2.77
CA ALA A 121 -0.68 -10.76 -4.14
C ALA A 121 0.60 -11.05 -4.94
N SER A 122 1.77 -10.83 -4.33
CA SER A 122 3.06 -11.07 -4.97
C SER A 122 3.28 -12.55 -5.27
N ASP A 123 2.99 -13.44 -4.32
CA ASP A 123 3.09 -14.88 -4.52
C ASP A 123 2.17 -15.34 -5.65
N TYR A 124 0.95 -14.81 -5.73
CA TYR A 124 0.05 -15.07 -6.84
C TYR A 124 0.65 -14.63 -8.18
N ILE A 125 1.11 -13.38 -8.29
CA ILE A 125 1.68 -12.82 -9.52
C ILE A 125 2.91 -13.62 -9.98
N LEU A 126 3.86 -13.86 -9.07
CA LEU A 126 5.14 -14.49 -9.40
C LEU A 126 5.00 -15.97 -9.72
N ARG A 127 4.07 -16.70 -9.07
CA ARG A 127 3.76 -18.09 -9.44
C ARG A 127 3.28 -18.21 -10.88
N GLN A 128 2.41 -17.30 -11.31
CA GLN A 128 1.91 -17.29 -12.69
C GLN A 128 3.00 -17.00 -13.72
N ARG A 129 4.11 -16.36 -13.30
CA ARG A 129 5.23 -15.98 -14.16
C ARG A 129 6.42 -16.94 -14.08
N GLY A 130 6.39 -17.94 -13.20
CA GLY A 130 7.55 -18.83 -12.96
C GLY A 130 8.73 -18.12 -12.30
N GLU A 131 8.46 -17.03 -11.58
CA GLU A 131 9.47 -16.13 -11.00
C GLU A 131 9.81 -16.46 -9.53
N ARG A 132 10.85 -15.82 -9.01
CA ARG A 132 11.38 -16.06 -7.66
C ARG A 132 10.43 -15.60 -6.54
N LEU A 133 9.76 -16.55 -5.87
CA LEU A 133 8.87 -16.28 -4.71
C LEU A 133 9.57 -15.74 -3.45
N ARG A 134 10.92 -15.67 -3.45
CA ARG A 134 11.69 -15.10 -2.33
C ARG A 134 11.71 -13.57 -2.31
N LEU A 135 11.61 -12.92 -3.49
CA LEU A 135 11.81 -11.47 -3.62
C LEU A 135 10.79 -10.64 -2.81
N PRO A 136 9.50 -10.99 -2.74
CA PRO A 136 8.55 -10.25 -1.93
C PRO A 136 8.88 -10.28 -0.43
N ARG A 137 9.38 -11.41 0.06
CA ARG A 137 9.82 -11.57 1.45
C ARG A 137 11.11 -10.80 1.71
N CYS A 138 12.04 -10.81 0.75
CA CYS A 138 13.26 -10.00 0.79
C CYS A 138 12.91 -8.50 0.93
N PHE A 139 12.00 -8.01 0.08
CA PHE A 139 11.49 -6.64 0.14
C PHE A 139 10.92 -6.29 1.51
N ILE A 140 9.98 -7.09 2.05
CA ILE A 140 9.38 -6.80 3.38
C ILE A 140 10.44 -6.82 4.49
N ASN A 141 11.36 -7.78 4.47
CA ASN A 141 12.43 -7.87 5.47
C ASN A 141 13.35 -6.64 5.44
N GLN A 142 13.71 -6.16 4.24
CA GLN A 142 14.51 -4.94 4.11
C GLN A 142 13.74 -3.71 4.60
N VAL A 143 12.46 -3.54 4.23
CA VAL A 143 11.64 -2.43 4.75
C VAL A 143 11.56 -2.44 6.28
N MET A 144 11.45 -3.63 6.91
CA MET A 144 11.45 -3.75 8.38
C MET A 144 12.79 -3.39 9.04
N ASN A 145 13.92 -3.68 8.38
CA ASN A 145 15.25 -3.46 8.92
C ASN A 145 15.70 -2.00 8.78
N GLU A 146 15.33 -1.34 7.69
CA GLU A 146 15.69 0.05 7.37
C GLU A 146 15.08 1.08 8.33
N GLU A 147 14.06 0.72 9.11
CA GLU A 147 13.48 1.62 10.11
C GLU A 147 14.40 1.82 11.34
N ARG A 148 15.37 0.92 11.56
CA ARG A 148 16.29 1.02 12.71
C ARG A 148 17.27 2.19 12.61
N ASP A 149 17.52 2.73 11.42
CA ASP A 149 18.44 3.87 11.20
C ASP A 149 17.79 5.26 11.32
N TRP A 150 16.49 5.34 11.60
CA TRP A 150 15.78 6.62 11.79
C TRP A 150 16.18 7.37 13.07
N SER A 151 16.92 6.72 13.98
CA SER A 151 17.34 7.28 15.26
C SER A 151 18.65 8.08 15.20
N ARG A 152 19.32 8.17 14.04
CA ARG A 152 20.66 8.79 13.91
C ARG A 152 20.68 10.14 13.18
N LEU A 153 19.51 10.66 12.80
CA LEU A 153 19.38 11.93 12.07
C LEU A 153 18.47 12.95 12.78
N GLN A 154 18.32 12.82 14.10
CA GLN A 154 17.85 13.88 15.00
C GLN A 154 18.92 14.15 16.05
#